data_AF-A0A8J3ZTI9-F1
#
_entry.id   AF-A0A8J3ZTI9-F1
#
_cell.length_a   1.000
_cell.length_b   1.000
_cell.length_c   1.000
_cell.angle_alpha   90.00
_cell.angle_beta   90.00
_cell.angle_gamma   90.00
#
_symmetry.space_group_name_H-M   'P 1'
#
loop_
_entity.id
_entity.type
_entity.pdbx_description
1 polymer ?
#
loop_
_entity_poly.entity_id
_entity_poly.type
_entity_poly.pdbx_seq_one_letter_code
_entity_poly.pdbx_strand_id
1 'polypeptide(L)'
;MGDRDPFRLLAEYRYTFDPDTLREVLDEADTALFEEIRAGLTAQLEAARDDRSRARLLSVRAAVARGLGDLGPARADGVRALAYAESVGDLVLLSAVQTRLAHVLQWLGEFEAADRLFAYALSPDLPDRALAATHQHAGKCAFDQGRYIEAVTHFEKALELRRDDPDPGLLASTEVALDGVFRKVAEHGWGPYARPVEEILGVRPAPEPAFDGHWGYALDGRFVIAPMFADAQPFSGGVAWVRPLQARGWALIDEVGGQLIAPSYDEVRPFRRGLAAVARAGRWGAVDPAGAVVVPLEFDGFATALHDGRYVDGFSDGGYAVVRRNDRSGVVDHTGALLVPTAYTGVVLHPVAFLVTDGLHWGALDRDGRPLLDLVHPSRTALDPLLITRVDR
;
A
#
# COMPACT_ATOMS: atom_id res chain seq x y z
N MET A 1 -30.96 -2.97 -33.27
CA MET A 1 -29.61 -2.58 -32.82
C MET A 1 -29.21 -3.59 -31.76
N GLY A 2 -28.16 -4.35 -32.00
CA GLY A 2 -27.96 -5.69 -31.42
C GLY A 2 -27.90 -5.73 -29.90
N ASP A 3 -28.57 -6.72 -29.32
CA ASP A 3 -28.63 -7.10 -27.90
C ASP A 3 -27.31 -7.71 -27.37
N ARG A 4 -26.15 -7.23 -27.85
CA ARG A 4 -24.85 -7.79 -27.51
C ARG A 4 -24.23 -7.03 -26.33
N ASP A 5 -23.91 -7.75 -25.27
CA ASP A 5 -23.28 -7.20 -24.08
C ASP A 5 -21.87 -6.63 -24.40
N PRO A 6 -21.62 -5.32 -24.17
CA PRO A 6 -20.32 -4.69 -24.43
C PRO A 6 -19.15 -5.35 -23.72
N PHE A 7 -19.36 -5.90 -22.51
CA PHE A 7 -18.29 -6.58 -21.77
C PHE A 7 -17.86 -7.87 -22.43
N ARG A 8 -18.82 -8.64 -22.95
CA ARG A 8 -18.54 -9.86 -23.71
C ARG A 8 -17.78 -9.56 -25.00
N LEU A 9 -18.18 -8.52 -25.73
CA LEU A 9 -17.48 -8.09 -26.94
C LEU A 9 -16.01 -7.73 -26.65
N LEU A 10 -15.75 -6.98 -25.57
CA LEU A 10 -14.39 -6.64 -25.15
C LEU A 10 -13.58 -7.85 -24.70
N ALA A 11 -14.21 -8.84 -24.06
CA ALA A 11 -13.53 -10.06 -23.60
C ALA A 11 -13.13 -10.99 -24.75
N GLU A 12 -13.89 -10.98 -25.85
CA GLU A 12 -13.62 -11.78 -27.04
C GLU A 12 -12.66 -11.06 -28.02
N TYR A 13 -12.45 -9.75 -27.85
CA TYR A 13 -11.59 -8.94 -28.72
C TYR A 13 -10.10 -9.30 -28.57
N ARG A 14 -9.41 -9.42 -29.71
CA ARG A 14 -7.98 -9.73 -29.80
C ARG A 14 -7.22 -8.46 -30.15
N TYR A 15 -6.55 -7.88 -29.15
CA TYR A 15 -5.79 -6.66 -29.33
C TYR A 15 -4.55 -6.86 -30.21
N THR A 16 -4.36 -5.93 -31.15
CA THR A 16 -3.11 -5.78 -31.91
C THR A 16 -2.36 -4.56 -31.39
N PHE A 17 -1.04 -4.67 -31.26
CA PHE A 17 -0.19 -3.59 -30.77
C PHE A 17 0.84 -3.18 -31.81
N ASP A 18 1.05 -1.88 -31.91
CA ASP A 18 2.17 -1.33 -32.67
C ASP A 18 3.49 -1.69 -31.96
N PRO A 19 4.46 -2.29 -32.64
CA PRO A 19 5.68 -2.82 -32.00
C PRO A 19 6.66 -1.73 -31.56
N ASP A 20 6.50 -0.48 -32.00
CA ASP A 20 7.40 0.62 -31.68
C ASP A 20 6.85 1.55 -30.59
N THR A 21 5.52 1.66 -30.50
CA THR A 21 4.82 2.46 -29.48
C THR A 21 4.16 1.61 -28.39
N LEU A 22 4.02 0.30 -28.62
CA LEU A 22 3.32 -0.64 -27.74
C LEU A 22 1.84 -0.29 -27.49
N ARG A 23 1.28 0.61 -28.31
CA ARG A 23 -0.10 1.08 -28.26
C ARG A 23 -1.02 0.16 -29.06
N GLU A 24 -2.26 0.07 -28.61
CA GLU A 24 -3.32 -0.66 -29.28
C GLU A 24 -3.63 0.04 -30.62
N VAL A 25 -3.75 -0.74 -31.70
CA VAL A 25 -4.09 -0.23 -33.03
C VAL A 25 -5.44 -0.81 -33.42
N LEU A 26 -6.37 0.06 -33.82
CA LEU A 26 -7.68 -0.31 -34.34
C LEU A 26 -7.69 -0.08 -35.85
N ASP A 27 -8.11 -1.09 -36.62
CA ASP A 27 -8.46 -0.90 -38.02
C ASP A 27 -9.89 -0.33 -38.19
N GLU A 28 -10.37 -0.22 -39.42
CA GLU A 28 -11.70 0.33 -39.71
C GLU A 28 -12.83 -0.53 -39.12
N ALA A 29 -12.68 -1.87 -39.13
CA ALA A 29 -13.66 -2.79 -38.58
C ALA A 29 -13.67 -2.75 -37.05
N ASP A 30 -12.48 -2.68 -36.43
CA ASP A 30 -12.29 -2.53 -35.00
C ASP A 30 -12.86 -1.21 -34.49
N THR A 31 -12.68 -0.14 -35.24
CA THR A 31 -13.26 1.18 -34.93
C THR A 31 -14.78 1.10 -34.85
N ALA A 32 -15.42 0.47 -35.85
CA ALA A 32 -16.88 0.28 -35.84
C ALA A 32 -17.35 -0.57 -34.65
N LEU A 33 -16.61 -1.62 -34.29
CA LEU A 33 -16.91 -2.44 -33.11
C LEU A 33 -16.77 -1.64 -31.81
N PHE A 34 -15.73 -0.84 -31.66
CA PHE A 34 -15.52 -0.02 -30.46
C PHE A 34 -16.58 1.07 -30.31
N GLU A 35 -17.09 1.61 -31.42
CA GLU A 35 -18.25 2.50 -31.41
C GLU A 35 -19.53 1.80 -30.94
N GLU A 36 -19.79 0.55 -31.39
CA GLU A 36 -20.91 -0.27 -30.91
C GLU A 36 -20.80 -0.52 -29.39
N ILE A 37 -19.61 -0.90 -28.91
CA ILE A 37 -19.32 -1.12 -27.49
C ILE A 37 -19.56 0.17 -26.69
N ARG A 38 -19.06 1.31 -27.17
CA ARG A 38 -19.24 2.62 -26.53
C ARG A 38 -20.71 3.02 -26.41
N ALA A 39 -21.50 2.79 -27.45
CA ALA A 39 -22.94 3.03 -27.43
C ALA A 39 -23.65 2.15 -26.40
N GLY A 40 -23.33 0.85 -26.36
CA GLY A 40 -23.89 -0.08 -25.37
C GLY A 40 -23.53 0.28 -23.93
N LEU A 41 -22.27 0.64 -23.66
CA LEU A 41 -21.84 1.11 -22.33
C LEU A 41 -22.56 2.39 -21.91
N THR A 42 -22.84 3.29 -22.85
CA THR A 42 -23.58 4.53 -22.58
C THR A 42 -25.03 4.25 -22.19
N ALA A 43 -25.71 3.36 -22.91
CA ALA A 43 -27.07 2.94 -22.57
C ALA A 43 -27.14 2.27 -21.18
N GLN A 44 -26.19 1.39 -20.86
CA GLN A 44 -26.10 0.77 -19.53
C GLN A 44 -25.82 1.81 -18.43
N LEU A 45 -25.00 2.82 -18.71
CA LEU A 45 -24.69 3.89 -17.74
C LEU A 45 -25.90 4.76 -17.42
N GLU A 46 -26.76 5.06 -18.39
CA GLU A 46 -28.03 5.79 -18.16
C GLU A 46 -28.98 5.03 -17.25
N ALA A 47 -28.96 3.70 -17.32
CA ALA A 47 -29.73 2.81 -16.47
C ALA A 47 -29.10 2.62 -15.07
N ALA A 48 -27.80 2.86 -14.90
CA ALA A 48 -27.08 2.59 -13.66
C ALA A 48 -27.55 3.45 -12.48
N ARG A 49 -27.82 2.80 -11.34
CA ARG A 49 -28.37 3.43 -10.13
C ARG A 49 -27.39 3.49 -8.96
N ASP A 50 -26.36 2.65 -8.96
CA ASP A 50 -25.36 2.56 -7.90
C ASP A 50 -23.96 2.99 -8.37
N ASP A 51 -23.15 3.46 -7.42
CA ASP A 51 -21.80 3.97 -7.68
C ASP A 51 -20.85 2.89 -8.21
N ARG A 52 -21.00 1.64 -7.76
CA ARG A 52 -20.16 0.52 -8.22
C ARG A 52 -20.35 0.26 -9.72
N SER A 53 -21.60 0.21 -10.17
CA SER A 53 -21.95 0.07 -11.60
C SER A 53 -21.45 1.27 -12.40
N ARG A 54 -21.62 2.50 -11.90
CA ARG A 54 -21.15 3.72 -12.56
C ARG A 54 -19.64 3.74 -12.71
N ALA A 55 -18.89 3.44 -11.65
CA ALA A 55 -17.43 3.34 -11.67
C ALA A 55 -16.95 2.33 -12.72
N ARG A 56 -17.53 1.12 -12.72
CA ARG A 56 -17.18 0.07 -13.69
C ARG A 56 -17.49 0.49 -15.13
N LEU A 57 -18.70 0.99 -15.40
CA LEU A 57 -19.12 1.36 -16.75
C LEU A 57 -18.31 2.55 -17.31
N LEU A 58 -18.11 3.59 -16.50
CA LEU A 58 -17.33 4.76 -16.89
C LEU A 58 -15.86 4.40 -17.13
N SER A 59 -15.23 3.61 -16.25
CA SER A 59 -13.82 3.23 -16.44
C SER A 59 -13.59 2.38 -17.70
N VAL A 60 -14.53 1.49 -18.03
CA VAL A 60 -14.45 0.70 -19.26
C VAL A 60 -14.73 1.56 -20.48
N ARG A 61 -15.72 2.47 -20.42
CA ARG A 61 -16.00 3.41 -21.52
C ARG A 61 -14.84 4.37 -21.76
N ALA A 62 -14.12 4.78 -20.71
CA ALA A 62 -12.88 5.54 -20.83
C ALA A 62 -11.80 4.78 -21.62
N ALA A 63 -11.63 3.48 -21.35
CA ALA A 63 -10.67 2.65 -22.09
C ALA A 63 -11.06 2.48 -23.57
N VAL A 64 -12.36 2.34 -23.86
CA VAL A 64 -12.87 2.27 -25.24
C VAL A 64 -12.68 3.61 -25.97
N ALA A 65 -13.04 4.72 -25.33
CA ALA A 65 -12.85 6.06 -25.88
C ALA A 65 -11.37 6.37 -26.15
N ARG A 66 -10.46 5.92 -25.29
CA ARG A 66 -9.01 6.00 -25.54
C ARG A 66 -8.59 5.26 -26.80
N GLY A 67 -9.07 4.02 -26.98
CA GLY A 67 -8.80 3.22 -28.18
C GLY A 67 -9.29 3.91 -29.47
N LEU A 68 -10.45 4.59 -29.40
CA LEU A 68 -11.00 5.40 -30.49
C LEU A 68 -10.26 6.73 -30.73
N GLY A 69 -9.28 7.08 -29.89
CA GLY A 69 -8.55 8.35 -29.97
C GLY A 69 -9.27 9.55 -29.32
N ASP A 70 -10.44 9.35 -28.72
CA ASP A 70 -11.24 10.38 -28.05
C ASP A 70 -10.75 10.64 -26.62
N LEU A 71 -9.52 11.17 -26.49
CA LEU A 71 -8.81 11.27 -25.21
C LEU A 71 -9.46 12.24 -24.21
N GLY A 72 -10.10 13.31 -24.68
CA GLY A 72 -10.83 14.25 -23.82
C GLY A 72 -12.01 13.61 -23.09
N PRO A 73 -12.97 13.02 -23.82
CA PRO A 73 -14.04 12.21 -23.23
C PRO A 73 -13.54 11.06 -22.38
N ALA A 74 -12.47 10.35 -22.81
CA ALA A 74 -11.87 9.27 -22.04
C ALA A 74 -11.38 9.74 -20.66
N ARG A 75 -10.70 10.89 -20.60
CA ARG A 75 -10.27 11.50 -19.33
C ARG A 75 -11.46 11.84 -18.43
N ALA A 76 -12.48 12.49 -18.99
CA ALA A 76 -13.66 12.89 -18.23
C ALA A 76 -14.41 11.68 -17.64
N ASP A 77 -14.50 10.58 -18.40
CA ASP A 77 -15.05 9.32 -17.90
C ASP A 77 -14.19 8.69 -16.81
N GLY A 78 -12.88 8.61 -17.01
CA GLY A 78 -11.97 8.01 -16.04
C GLY A 78 -11.94 8.76 -14.71
N VAL A 79 -11.94 10.10 -14.73
CA VAL A 79 -11.99 10.92 -13.50
C VAL A 79 -13.30 10.71 -12.74
N ARG A 80 -14.43 10.67 -13.44
CA ARG A 80 -15.73 10.37 -12.82
C ARG A 80 -15.78 8.95 -12.26
N ALA A 81 -15.22 7.99 -12.99
CA ALA A 81 -15.13 6.61 -12.55
C ALA A 81 -14.33 6.49 -11.24
N LEU A 82 -13.21 7.22 -11.13
CA LEU A 82 -12.37 7.20 -9.93
C LEU A 82 -13.13 7.71 -8.70
N ALA A 83 -13.84 8.83 -8.83
CA ALA A 83 -14.65 9.36 -7.72
C ALA A 83 -15.71 8.37 -7.23
N TYR A 84 -16.37 7.65 -8.14
CA TYR A 84 -17.32 6.59 -7.76
C TYR A 84 -16.63 5.34 -7.19
N ALA A 85 -15.43 4.99 -7.65
CA ALA A 85 -14.71 3.84 -7.11
C ALA A 85 -14.22 4.10 -5.67
N GLU A 86 -13.76 5.32 -5.40
CA GLU A 86 -13.36 5.79 -4.07
C GLU A 86 -14.54 5.77 -3.09
N SER A 87 -15.75 6.18 -3.52
CA SER A 87 -16.94 6.13 -2.67
C SER A 87 -17.38 4.70 -2.31
N VAL A 88 -17.10 3.73 -3.19
CA VAL A 88 -17.44 2.31 -2.98
C VAL A 88 -16.46 1.61 -2.02
N GLY A 89 -15.19 2.00 -2.02
CA GLY A 89 -14.17 1.40 -1.16
C GLY A 89 -13.78 -0.05 -1.52
N ASP A 90 -14.10 -0.50 -2.75
CA ASP A 90 -13.70 -1.81 -3.26
C ASP A 90 -12.30 -1.72 -3.89
N LEU A 91 -11.34 -2.41 -3.27
CA LEU A 91 -9.92 -2.35 -3.67
C LEU A 91 -9.68 -2.76 -5.13
N VAL A 92 -10.34 -3.84 -5.60
CA VAL A 92 -10.13 -4.37 -6.95
C VAL A 92 -10.70 -3.41 -8.00
N LEU A 93 -11.89 -2.87 -7.75
CA LEU A 93 -12.51 -1.88 -8.61
C LEU A 93 -11.70 -0.57 -8.64
N LEU A 94 -11.26 -0.09 -7.48
CA LEU A 94 -10.45 1.12 -7.36
C LEU A 94 -9.15 0.99 -8.15
N SER A 95 -8.41 -0.10 -7.95
CA SER A 95 -7.20 -0.42 -8.73
C SER A 95 -7.49 -0.47 -10.23
N ALA A 96 -8.52 -1.19 -10.66
CA ALA A 96 -8.86 -1.31 -12.08
C ALA A 96 -9.20 0.06 -12.71
N VAL A 97 -9.89 0.93 -11.97
CA VAL A 97 -10.25 2.28 -12.42
C VAL A 97 -9.02 3.18 -12.48
N GLN A 98 -8.16 3.16 -11.46
CA GLN A 98 -6.90 3.90 -11.42
C GLN A 98 -6.00 3.50 -12.60
N THR A 99 -5.80 2.20 -12.84
CA THR A 99 -5.01 1.67 -13.96
C THR A 99 -5.55 2.14 -15.32
N ARG A 100 -6.88 2.11 -15.52
CA ARG A 100 -7.49 2.56 -16.79
C ARG A 100 -7.35 4.06 -16.99
N LEU A 101 -7.59 4.88 -15.95
CA LEU A 101 -7.39 6.32 -16.03
C LEU A 101 -5.91 6.67 -16.25
N ALA A 102 -4.98 6.01 -15.56
CA ALA A 102 -3.55 6.18 -15.77
C ALA A 102 -3.16 5.91 -17.23
N HIS A 103 -3.71 4.86 -17.83
CA HIS A 103 -3.47 4.54 -19.24
C HIS A 103 -4.02 5.61 -20.20
N VAL A 104 -5.14 6.28 -19.86
CA VAL A 104 -5.63 7.46 -20.59
C VAL A 104 -4.67 8.64 -20.47
N LEU A 105 -4.21 8.92 -19.24
CA LEU A 105 -3.28 10.02 -18.99
C LEU A 105 -1.92 9.81 -19.66
N GLN A 106 -1.44 8.56 -19.73
CA GLN A 106 -0.27 8.20 -20.53
C GLN A 106 -0.44 8.64 -21.99
N TRP A 107 -1.56 8.31 -22.63
CA TRP A 107 -1.80 8.65 -24.04
C TRP A 107 -1.94 10.16 -24.28
N LEU A 108 -2.38 10.89 -23.26
CA LEU A 108 -2.40 12.37 -23.23
C LEU A 108 -1.02 13.00 -22.99
N GLY A 109 0.00 12.21 -22.62
CA GLY A 109 1.31 12.71 -22.22
C GLY A 109 1.35 13.31 -20.80
N GLU A 110 0.30 13.13 -20.01
CA GLU A 110 0.23 13.56 -18.60
C GLU A 110 0.91 12.53 -17.68
N PHE A 111 2.18 12.26 -17.98
CA PHE A 111 2.90 11.12 -17.45
C PHE A 111 3.07 11.12 -15.93
N GLU A 112 3.31 12.27 -15.31
CA GLU A 112 3.49 12.38 -13.86
C GLU A 112 2.22 11.96 -13.11
N ALA A 113 1.05 12.32 -13.64
CA ALA A 113 -0.23 11.91 -13.08
C ALA A 113 -0.53 10.44 -13.37
N ALA A 114 -0.15 9.93 -14.54
CA ALA A 114 -0.27 8.51 -14.88
C ALA A 114 0.58 7.63 -13.95
N ASP A 115 1.86 7.96 -13.76
CA ASP A 115 2.79 7.23 -12.92
C ASP A 115 2.29 7.14 -11.47
N ARG A 116 1.77 8.26 -10.92
CA ARG A 116 1.14 8.27 -9.58
C ARG A 116 -0.05 7.32 -9.48
N LEU A 117 -0.95 7.34 -10.46
CA LEU A 117 -2.12 6.46 -10.43
C LEU A 117 -1.73 4.99 -10.58
N PHE A 118 -0.71 4.67 -11.38
CA PHE A 118 -0.17 3.31 -11.42
C PHE A 118 0.42 2.89 -10.08
N ALA A 119 1.18 3.77 -9.42
CA ALA A 119 1.72 3.51 -8.09
C ALA A 119 0.61 3.27 -7.06
N TYR A 120 -0.47 4.07 -7.06
CA TYR A 120 -1.62 3.84 -6.18
C TYR A 120 -2.38 2.54 -6.50
N ALA A 121 -2.44 2.13 -7.77
CA ALA A 121 -3.13 0.93 -8.20
C ALA A 121 -2.37 -0.37 -7.84
N LEU A 122 -1.08 -0.30 -7.51
CA LEU A 122 -0.24 -1.48 -7.19
C LEU A 122 -0.33 -1.85 -5.70
N SER A 123 -1.50 -2.30 -5.25
CA SER A 123 -1.69 -2.83 -3.89
C SER A 123 -1.29 -4.31 -3.77
N PRO A 124 -0.52 -4.72 -2.74
CA PRO A 124 -0.12 -6.11 -2.54
C PRO A 124 -1.28 -7.07 -2.26
N ASP A 125 -2.46 -6.57 -1.88
CA ASP A 125 -3.65 -7.37 -1.58
C ASP A 125 -4.50 -7.69 -2.83
N LEU A 126 -4.05 -7.28 -4.03
CA LEU A 126 -4.75 -7.52 -5.28
C LEU A 126 -4.48 -8.93 -5.83
N PRO A 127 -5.44 -9.53 -6.56
CA PRO A 127 -5.18 -10.76 -7.32
C PRO A 127 -4.07 -10.58 -8.35
N ASP A 128 -3.25 -11.62 -8.57
CA ASP A 128 -2.10 -11.61 -9.49
C ASP A 128 -2.44 -11.09 -10.88
N ARG A 129 -3.58 -11.50 -11.44
CA ARG A 129 -4.03 -11.05 -12.76
C ARG A 129 -4.26 -9.55 -12.84
N ALA A 130 -4.77 -8.94 -11.75
CA ALA A 130 -4.98 -7.49 -11.68
C ALA A 130 -3.64 -6.76 -11.54
N LEU A 131 -2.75 -7.25 -10.66
CA LEU A 131 -1.39 -6.72 -10.52
C LEU A 131 -0.62 -6.78 -11.84
N ALA A 132 -0.67 -7.91 -12.55
CA ALA A 132 0.01 -8.09 -13.81
C ALA A 132 -0.49 -7.12 -14.88
N ALA A 133 -1.79 -6.85 -14.94
CA ALA A 133 -2.35 -5.85 -15.85
C ALA A 133 -1.86 -4.44 -15.51
N THR A 134 -1.84 -4.06 -14.23
CA THR A 134 -1.32 -2.76 -13.80
C THR A 134 0.17 -2.61 -14.11
N HIS A 135 0.99 -3.62 -13.80
CA HIS A 135 2.41 -3.63 -14.17
C HIS A 135 2.62 -3.52 -15.69
N GLN A 136 1.84 -4.25 -16.50
CA GLN A 136 1.91 -4.14 -17.96
C GLN A 136 1.70 -2.69 -18.44
N HIS A 137 0.70 -1.99 -17.91
CA HIS A 137 0.41 -0.62 -18.32
C HIS A 137 1.41 0.40 -17.74
N ALA A 138 1.87 0.23 -16.50
CA ALA A 138 2.93 1.04 -15.91
C ALA A 138 4.24 0.93 -16.72
N GLY A 139 4.58 -0.29 -17.17
CA GLY A 139 5.74 -0.53 -18.03
C GLY A 139 5.65 0.19 -19.36
N LYS A 140 4.47 0.20 -20.00
CA LYS A 140 4.23 0.99 -21.23
C LYS A 140 4.35 2.49 -20.98
N CYS A 141 3.90 2.98 -19.83
CA CYS A 141 4.04 4.39 -19.45
C CYS A 141 5.52 4.78 -19.26
N ALA A 142 6.31 3.94 -18.59
CA ALA A 142 7.75 4.15 -18.44
C ALA A 142 8.49 4.06 -19.80
N PHE A 143 8.06 3.15 -20.68
CA PHE A 143 8.57 3.00 -22.04
C PHE A 143 8.37 4.27 -22.88
N ASP A 144 7.16 4.84 -22.89
CA ASP A 144 6.83 6.09 -23.59
C ASP A 144 7.70 7.28 -23.11
N GLN A 145 8.21 7.21 -21.88
CA GLN A 145 9.05 8.24 -21.25
C GLN A 145 10.56 7.99 -21.39
N GLY A 146 10.97 6.91 -22.07
CA GLY A 146 12.37 6.53 -22.23
C GLY A 146 13.03 6.01 -20.95
N ARG A 147 12.24 5.62 -19.93
CA ARG A 147 12.73 4.99 -18.70
C ARG A 147 12.74 3.47 -18.85
N TYR A 148 13.67 2.97 -19.65
CA TYR A 148 13.67 1.58 -20.06
C TYR A 148 13.98 0.59 -18.94
N ILE A 149 14.83 0.96 -17.97
CA ILE A 149 15.07 0.12 -16.77
C ILE A 149 13.76 -0.08 -15.99
N GLU A 150 13.05 1.01 -15.71
CA GLU A 150 11.76 0.98 -15.00
C GLU A 150 10.71 0.17 -15.80
N ALA A 151 10.68 0.33 -17.12
CA ALA A 151 9.82 -0.44 -18.01
C ALA A 151 10.08 -1.95 -17.92
N VAL A 152 11.35 -2.39 -18.00
CA VAL A 152 11.73 -3.81 -17.84
C VAL A 152 11.29 -4.35 -16.49
N THR A 153 11.54 -3.62 -15.39
CA THR A 153 11.12 -4.04 -14.04
C THR A 153 9.61 -4.31 -13.97
N HIS A 154 8.80 -3.42 -14.56
CA HIS A 154 7.36 -3.63 -14.63
C HIS A 154 6.97 -4.83 -15.50
N PHE A 155 7.57 -4.99 -16.69
CA PHE A 155 7.25 -6.12 -17.57
C PHE A 155 7.69 -7.47 -17.00
N GLU A 156 8.86 -7.56 -16.38
CA GLU A 156 9.32 -8.77 -15.68
C GLU A 156 8.37 -9.15 -14.53
N LYS A 157 7.92 -8.15 -13.76
CA LYS A 157 6.94 -8.40 -12.70
C LYS A 157 5.59 -8.88 -13.26
N ALA A 158 5.15 -8.32 -14.39
CA ALA A 158 3.95 -8.78 -15.09
C ALA A 158 4.11 -10.23 -15.60
N LEU A 159 5.27 -10.62 -16.11
CA LEU A 159 5.55 -12.02 -16.50
C LEU A 159 5.53 -12.96 -15.31
N GLU A 160 6.15 -12.57 -14.19
CA GLU A 160 6.15 -13.37 -12.97
C GLU A 160 4.73 -13.69 -12.50
N LEU A 161 3.88 -12.67 -12.44
CA LEU A 161 2.48 -12.77 -12.02
C LEU A 161 1.58 -13.51 -13.03
N ARG A 162 2.00 -13.60 -14.30
CA ARG A 162 1.26 -14.31 -15.37
C ARG A 162 1.70 -15.76 -15.57
N ARG A 163 2.64 -16.27 -14.77
CA ARG A 163 3.21 -17.63 -14.95
C ARG A 163 2.14 -18.71 -15.08
N ASP A 164 1.07 -18.59 -14.30
CA ASP A 164 -0.04 -19.54 -14.26
C ASP A 164 -1.33 -18.98 -14.92
N ASP A 165 -1.25 -17.88 -15.67
CA ASP A 165 -2.42 -17.31 -16.36
C ASP A 165 -2.83 -18.19 -17.54
N PRO A 166 -4.12 -18.57 -17.66
CA PRO A 166 -4.59 -19.44 -18.74
C PRO A 166 -4.60 -18.78 -20.12
N ASP A 167 -4.41 -17.46 -20.23
CA ASP A 167 -4.39 -16.75 -21.51
C ASP A 167 -2.94 -16.54 -22.03
N PRO A 168 -2.48 -17.37 -22.99
CA PRO A 168 -1.13 -17.23 -23.55
C PRO A 168 -0.93 -15.91 -24.31
N GLY A 169 -2.01 -15.24 -24.73
CA GLY A 169 -1.92 -13.94 -25.41
C GLY A 169 -1.43 -12.83 -24.49
N LEU A 170 -1.71 -12.92 -23.19
CA LEU A 170 -1.22 -11.95 -22.21
C LEU A 170 0.30 -12.09 -21.99
N LEU A 171 0.81 -13.32 -21.91
CA LEU A 171 2.25 -13.56 -21.82
C LEU A 171 2.98 -13.03 -23.06
N ALA A 172 2.51 -13.43 -24.25
CA ALA A 172 3.09 -12.97 -25.52
C ALA A 172 3.07 -11.44 -25.66
N SER A 173 2.02 -10.77 -25.18
CA SER A 173 1.94 -9.30 -25.20
C SER A 173 3.02 -8.65 -24.31
N THR A 174 3.40 -9.27 -23.19
CA THR A 174 4.50 -8.77 -22.34
C THR A 174 5.87 -9.05 -22.94
N GLU A 175 6.06 -10.21 -23.57
CA GLU A 175 7.30 -10.53 -24.30
C GLU A 175 7.56 -9.55 -25.45
N VAL A 176 6.54 -9.24 -26.26
CA VAL A 176 6.63 -8.21 -27.31
C VAL A 176 6.99 -6.85 -26.75
N ALA A 177 6.48 -6.50 -25.57
CA ALA A 177 6.82 -5.24 -24.90
C ALA A 177 8.29 -5.19 -24.48
N LEU A 178 8.83 -6.28 -23.93
CA LEU A 178 10.25 -6.42 -23.59
C LEU A 178 11.13 -6.32 -24.84
N ASP A 179 10.77 -7.00 -25.93
CA ASP A 179 11.48 -6.90 -27.21
C ASP A 179 11.49 -5.45 -27.74
N GLY A 180 10.37 -4.74 -27.60
CA GLY A 180 10.27 -3.32 -27.90
C GLY A 180 11.24 -2.48 -27.07
N VAL A 181 11.36 -2.76 -25.77
CA VAL A 181 12.31 -2.09 -24.88
C VAL A 181 13.75 -2.32 -25.34
N PHE A 182 14.15 -3.57 -25.59
CA PHE A 182 15.52 -3.87 -26.02
C PHE A 182 15.89 -3.20 -27.34
N ARG A 183 14.93 -3.08 -28.28
CA ARG A 183 15.13 -2.33 -29.52
C ARG A 183 15.43 -0.86 -29.24
N LYS A 184 14.65 -0.21 -28.37
CA LYS A 184 14.85 1.20 -28.02
C LYS A 184 16.12 1.45 -27.21
N VAL A 185 16.51 0.52 -26.34
CA VAL A 185 17.77 0.61 -25.59
C VAL A 185 18.98 0.62 -26.53
N ALA A 186 18.94 -0.13 -27.63
CA ALA A 186 20.01 -0.10 -28.63
C ALA A 186 20.17 1.27 -29.31
N GLU A 187 19.09 2.05 -29.42
CA GLU A 187 19.07 3.38 -30.05
C GLU A 187 19.38 4.51 -29.06
N HIS A 188 18.91 4.40 -27.83
CA HIS A 188 18.83 5.52 -26.87
C HIS A 188 19.54 5.27 -25.54
N GLY A 189 20.09 4.07 -25.33
CA GLY A 189 20.61 3.63 -24.04
C GLY A 189 19.48 3.30 -23.05
N TRP A 190 19.85 2.94 -21.82
CA TRP A 190 18.91 2.41 -20.82
C TRP A 190 18.01 3.45 -20.13
N GLY A 191 18.31 4.74 -20.28
CA GLY A 191 17.67 5.79 -19.51
C GLY A 191 18.11 5.80 -18.03
N PRO A 192 17.38 6.53 -17.15
CA PRO A 192 17.70 6.61 -15.73
C PRO A 192 17.37 5.29 -15.00
N TYR A 193 17.93 5.14 -13.80
CA TYR A 193 17.53 4.07 -12.88
C TYR A 193 16.03 4.16 -12.53
N ALA A 194 15.44 3.01 -12.22
CA ALA A 194 14.05 2.93 -11.79
C ALA A 194 13.85 3.75 -10.50
N ARG A 195 12.79 4.56 -10.50
CA ARG A 195 12.48 5.43 -9.36
C ARG A 195 11.83 4.60 -8.25
N PRO A 196 12.12 4.89 -6.97
CA PRO A 196 11.37 4.31 -5.86
C PRO A 196 9.93 4.85 -5.85
N VAL A 197 9.00 4.09 -5.28
CA VAL A 197 7.57 4.45 -5.28
C VAL A 197 7.32 5.78 -4.57
N GLU A 198 8.11 6.09 -3.56
CA GLU A 198 8.07 7.34 -2.81
C GLU A 198 8.34 8.54 -3.72
N GLU A 199 9.35 8.45 -4.60
CA GLU A 199 9.65 9.50 -5.58
C GLU A 199 8.50 9.67 -6.58
N ILE A 200 7.94 8.55 -7.09
CA ILE A 200 6.80 8.57 -8.02
C ILE A 200 5.59 9.26 -7.40
N LEU A 201 5.31 8.95 -6.13
CA LEU A 201 4.21 9.54 -5.37
C LEU A 201 4.47 10.99 -4.96
N GLY A 202 5.67 11.53 -5.23
CA GLY A 202 6.06 12.86 -4.77
C GLY A 202 6.17 12.95 -3.25
N VAL A 203 6.32 11.80 -2.57
CA VAL A 203 6.71 11.75 -1.17
C VAL A 203 8.16 12.18 -1.14
N ARG A 204 8.41 13.44 -0.77
CA ARG A 204 9.77 13.90 -0.51
C ARG A 204 10.40 12.94 0.49
N PRO A 205 11.61 12.42 0.24
CA PRO A 205 12.27 11.61 1.25
C PRO A 205 12.37 12.43 2.52
N ALA A 206 11.93 11.84 3.63
CA ALA A 206 11.94 12.54 4.89
C ALA A 206 13.40 12.90 5.24
N PRO A 207 13.65 14.08 5.82
CA PRO A 207 14.99 14.46 6.24
C PRO A 207 15.62 13.38 7.14
N GLU A 208 16.88 13.04 6.94
CA GLU A 208 17.57 12.02 7.73
C GLU A 208 18.27 12.65 8.95
N PRO A 209 18.30 11.97 10.12
CA PRO A 209 19.07 12.46 11.26
C PRO A 209 20.54 12.65 10.89
N ALA A 210 21.06 13.86 11.12
CA ALA A 210 22.45 14.20 10.87
C ALA A 210 23.06 14.90 12.09
N PHE A 211 24.35 14.66 12.34
CA PHE A 211 25.04 15.14 13.53
C PHE A 211 26.16 16.13 13.19
N ASP A 212 26.12 17.31 13.80
CA ASP A 212 27.17 18.33 13.75
C ASP A 212 27.27 19.03 15.13
N GLY A 213 27.86 18.33 16.09
CA GLY A 213 27.90 18.72 17.51
C GLY A 213 26.57 18.54 18.26
N HIS A 214 25.45 18.70 17.57
CA HIS A 214 24.11 18.35 17.98
C HIS A 214 23.39 17.60 16.85
N TRP A 215 22.27 16.97 17.15
CA TRP A 215 21.42 16.34 16.14
C TRP A 215 20.53 17.37 15.45
N GLY A 216 20.43 17.25 14.13
CA GLY A 216 19.48 17.94 13.27
C GLY A 216 19.00 16.97 12.19
N TYR A 217 18.45 17.50 11.11
CA TYR A 217 18.05 16.68 9.97
C TYR A 217 18.53 17.25 8.65
N ALA A 218 19.04 16.38 7.79
CA ALA A 218 19.59 16.73 6.50
C ALA A 218 18.80 16.07 5.36
N LEU A 219 18.70 16.79 4.25
CA LEU A 219 18.21 16.29 2.98
C LEU A 219 19.31 16.54 1.95
N ASP A 220 19.71 15.51 1.20
CA ASP A 220 20.80 15.57 0.23
C ASP A 220 22.11 16.17 0.80
N GLY A 221 22.45 15.76 2.03
CA GLY A 221 23.65 16.22 2.73
C GLY A 221 23.61 17.67 3.22
N ARG A 222 22.47 18.35 3.15
CA ARG A 222 22.28 19.72 3.67
C ARG A 222 21.28 19.73 4.80
N PHE A 223 21.61 20.37 5.92
CA PHE A 223 20.67 20.54 7.03
C PHE A 223 19.44 21.35 6.59
N VAL A 224 18.28 20.73 6.69
CA VAL A 224 16.95 21.36 6.52
C VAL A 224 16.31 21.66 7.88
N ILE A 225 16.70 20.92 8.91
CA ILE A 225 16.45 21.24 10.31
C ILE A 225 17.82 21.37 10.98
N ALA A 226 18.14 22.56 11.49
CA ALA A 226 19.47 22.83 12.02
C ALA A 226 19.82 21.90 13.20
N PRO A 227 21.10 21.55 13.37
CA PRO A 227 21.53 20.72 14.49
C PRO A 227 21.35 21.45 15.83
N MET A 228 20.27 21.12 16.53
CA MET A 228 19.85 21.79 17.78
C MET A 228 19.23 20.84 18.81
N PHE A 229 19.29 19.53 18.56
CA PHE A 229 18.73 18.51 19.45
C PHE A 229 19.83 17.73 20.14
N ALA A 230 19.59 17.34 21.39
CA ALA A 230 20.43 16.43 22.15
C ALA A 230 20.32 14.99 21.63
N ASP A 231 19.19 14.65 21.00
CA ASP A 231 18.91 13.34 20.42
C ASP A 231 17.82 13.45 19.34
N ALA A 232 17.83 12.55 18.35
CA ALA A 232 16.89 12.56 17.23
C ALA A 232 16.66 11.14 16.69
N GLN A 233 15.40 10.76 16.50
CA GLN A 233 15.02 9.53 15.81
C GLN A 233 14.73 9.82 14.32
N PRO A 234 14.83 8.81 13.43
CA PRO A 234 14.40 8.95 12.04
C PRO A 234 12.92 9.35 11.94
N PHE A 235 12.58 10.09 10.88
CA PHE A 235 11.17 10.33 10.54
C PHE A 235 10.46 9.02 10.20
N SER A 236 9.24 8.88 10.70
CA SER A 236 8.33 7.78 10.37
C SER A 236 6.91 8.34 10.28
N GLY A 237 6.26 8.17 9.13
CA GLY A 237 4.91 8.70 8.90
C GLY A 237 4.82 10.23 8.96
N GLY A 238 5.86 10.94 8.51
CA GLY A 238 5.92 12.41 8.46
C GLY A 238 6.25 13.10 9.79
N VAL A 239 6.58 12.34 10.84
CA VAL A 239 6.94 12.89 12.16
C VAL A 239 8.18 12.23 12.76
N ALA A 240 8.89 12.94 13.63
CA ALA A 240 10.08 12.42 14.31
C ALA A 240 10.17 12.84 15.78
N TRP A 241 10.63 11.92 16.63
CA TRP A 241 10.93 12.22 18.02
C TRP A 241 12.30 12.86 18.15
N VAL A 242 12.37 13.98 18.86
CA VAL A 242 13.61 14.72 19.17
C VAL A 242 13.68 15.06 20.65
N ARG A 243 14.90 15.21 21.18
CA ARG A 243 15.12 15.71 22.54
C ARG A 243 15.77 17.09 22.49
N PRO A 244 15.06 18.18 22.83
CA PRO A 244 15.67 19.51 22.82
C PRO A 244 16.78 19.66 23.86
N LEU A 245 17.78 20.50 23.57
CA LEU A 245 18.95 20.70 24.44
C LEU A 245 18.61 21.24 25.83
N GLN A 246 17.55 22.05 25.93
CA GLN A 246 17.18 22.76 27.17
C GLN A 246 15.98 22.13 27.89
N ALA A 247 15.41 21.06 27.35
CA ALA A 247 14.22 20.41 27.91
C ALA A 247 14.53 19.00 28.40
N ARG A 248 13.77 18.55 29.39
CA ARG A 248 13.73 17.14 29.77
C ARG A 248 12.59 16.47 29.01
N GLY A 249 12.90 15.36 28.36
CA GLY A 249 11.94 14.54 27.62
C GLY A 249 11.94 14.77 26.11
N TRP A 250 11.23 13.90 25.42
CA TRP A 250 11.06 13.86 23.98
C TRP A 250 9.90 14.75 23.53
N ALA A 251 10.11 15.45 22.42
CA ALA A 251 9.13 16.22 21.65
C ALA A 251 8.94 15.58 20.28
N LEU A 252 7.77 15.80 19.69
CA LEU A 252 7.46 15.38 18.33
C LEU A 252 7.56 16.58 17.39
N ILE A 253 8.23 16.42 16.26
CA ILE A 253 8.32 17.43 15.20
C ILE A 253 7.79 16.89 13.87
N ASP A 254 7.35 17.78 13.00
CA ASP A 254 7.09 17.51 11.58
C ASP A 254 8.37 17.66 10.72
N GLU A 255 8.26 17.34 9.43
CA GLU A 255 9.38 17.36 8.46
C GLU A 255 9.97 18.76 8.18
N VAL A 256 9.31 19.83 8.63
CA VAL A 256 9.84 21.21 8.55
C VAL A 256 10.39 21.70 9.90
N GLY A 257 10.43 20.83 10.92
CA GLY A 257 10.90 21.14 12.26
C GLY A 257 9.86 21.83 13.14
N GLY A 258 8.60 21.90 12.69
CA GLY A 258 7.47 22.39 13.47
C GLY A 258 7.17 21.43 14.62
N GLN A 259 7.12 21.95 15.84
CA GLN A 259 6.83 21.13 17.02
C GLN A 259 5.33 20.78 17.09
N LEU A 260 5.02 19.49 17.03
CA LEU A 260 3.66 18.95 17.16
C LEU A 260 3.33 18.63 18.62
N ILE A 261 4.26 17.98 19.34
CA ILE A 261 4.11 17.64 20.75
C ILE A 261 5.28 18.27 21.52
N ALA A 262 4.97 19.03 22.56
CA ALA A 262 5.97 19.63 23.43
C ALA A 262 6.75 18.57 24.23
N PRO A 263 7.98 18.85 24.68
CA PRO A 263 8.75 17.91 25.50
C PRO A 263 7.99 17.49 26.75
N SER A 264 7.53 16.24 26.82
CA SER A 264 6.71 15.76 27.94
C SER A 264 6.87 14.29 28.29
N TYR A 265 7.51 13.50 27.44
CA TYR A 265 7.69 12.06 27.64
C TYR A 265 9.13 11.72 27.96
N ASP A 266 9.34 10.84 28.94
CA ASP A 266 10.66 10.42 29.39
C ASP A 266 11.29 9.44 28.37
N GLU A 267 10.46 8.56 27.81
CA GLU A 267 10.83 7.62 26.75
C GLU A 267 9.77 7.58 25.66
N VAL A 268 10.21 7.27 24.44
CA VAL A 268 9.36 7.14 23.26
C VAL A 268 9.86 6.00 22.39
N ARG A 269 8.96 5.37 21.63
CA ARG A 269 9.25 4.41 20.57
C ARG A 269 8.85 4.98 19.20
N PRO A 270 9.43 4.48 18.10
CA PRO A 270 9.11 4.96 16.77
C PRO A 270 7.62 4.85 16.45
N PHE A 271 7.12 5.77 15.62
CA PHE A 271 5.77 5.67 15.08
C PHE A 271 5.65 4.44 14.17
N ARG A 272 4.61 3.64 14.38
CA ARG A 272 4.20 2.53 13.52
C ARG A 272 2.70 2.60 13.33
N ARG A 273 2.25 2.64 12.07
CA ARG A 273 0.82 2.77 11.71
C ARG A 273 0.11 3.93 12.42
N GLY A 274 0.78 5.07 12.54
CA GLY A 274 0.21 6.26 13.15
C GLY A 274 0.17 6.28 14.68
N LEU A 275 0.78 5.31 15.37
CA LEU A 275 0.90 5.34 16.84
C LEU A 275 2.34 5.19 17.30
N ALA A 276 2.66 5.83 18.42
CA ALA A 276 3.92 5.66 19.13
C ALA A 276 3.67 5.30 20.59
N ALA A 277 4.39 4.29 21.09
CA ALA A 277 4.42 4.01 22.51
C ALA A 277 5.26 5.07 23.22
N VAL A 278 4.74 5.63 24.31
CA VAL A 278 5.38 6.72 25.07
C VAL A 278 5.30 6.44 26.56
N ALA A 279 6.31 6.87 27.30
CA ALA A 279 6.36 6.71 28.75
C ALA A 279 6.47 8.07 29.46
N ARG A 280 5.78 8.20 30.57
CA ARG A 280 5.93 9.31 31.51
C ARG A 280 5.87 8.78 32.94
N ALA A 281 6.82 9.19 33.77
CA ALA A 281 6.99 8.71 35.14
C ALA A 281 7.01 7.16 35.23
N GLY A 282 7.67 6.51 34.27
CA GLY A 282 7.78 5.04 34.20
C GLY A 282 6.50 4.30 33.80
N ARG A 283 5.44 5.02 33.37
CA ARG A 283 4.20 4.42 32.87
C ARG A 283 4.07 4.62 31.37
N TRP A 284 3.92 3.50 30.67
CA TRP A 284 3.75 3.39 29.23
C TRP A 284 2.30 3.49 28.81
N GLY A 285 2.08 4.15 27.68
CA GLY A 285 0.84 4.22 26.92
C GLY A 285 1.18 4.47 25.45
N ALA A 286 0.24 5.00 24.68
CA ALA A 286 0.46 5.31 23.26
C ALA A 286 -0.28 6.58 22.84
N VAL A 287 0.32 7.31 21.91
CA VAL A 287 -0.23 8.55 21.35
C VAL A 287 -0.27 8.48 19.82
N ASP A 288 -1.18 9.26 19.25
CA ASP A 288 -1.19 9.60 17.82
C ASP A 288 -0.25 10.79 17.51
N PRO A 289 -0.06 11.19 16.24
CA PRO A 289 0.82 12.30 15.88
C PRO A 289 0.29 13.68 16.32
N ALA A 290 -1.01 13.78 16.63
CA ALA A 290 -1.62 14.98 17.19
C ALA A 290 -1.40 15.07 18.72
N GLY A 291 -0.79 14.05 19.33
CA GLY A 291 -0.55 13.96 20.77
C GLY A 291 -1.76 13.49 21.57
N ALA A 292 -2.83 13.02 20.91
CA ALA A 292 -3.95 12.41 21.60
C ALA A 292 -3.52 11.06 22.20
N VAL A 293 -3.81 10.86 23.49
CA VAL A 293 -3.53 9.60 24.17
C VAL A 293 -4.56 8.56 23.74
N VAL A 294 -4.12 7.60 22.93
CA VAL A 294 -4.93 6.49 22.41
C VAL A 294 -4.92 5.32 23.39
N VAL A 295 -3.75 5.00 23.96
CA VAL A 295 -3.62 4.03 25.06
C VAL A 295 -3.20 4.79 26.32
N PRO A 296 -3.97 4.74 27.42
CA PRO A 296 -3.62 5.42 28.66
C PRO A 296 -2.25 5.02 29.21
N LEU A 297 -1.54 5.97 29.82
CA LEU A 297 -0.22 5.75 30.41
C LEU A 297 -0.33 5.02 31.75
N GLU A 298 -0.63 3.73 31.68
CA GLU A 298 -0.86 2.88 32.86
C GLU A 298 -0.20 1.50 32.79
N PHE A 299 0.76 1.29 31.88
CA PHE A 299 1.49 0.03 31.78
C PHE A 299 2.93 0.18 32.24
N ASP A 300 3.54 -0.87 32.77
CA ASP A 300 4.96 -0.92 33.14
C ASP A 300 5.83 -1.60 32.06
N GLY A 301 5.22 -2.04 30.95
CA GLY A 301 5.94 -2.49 29.76
C GLY A 301 5.08 -2.39 28.51
N PHE A 302 5.75 -2.15 27.38
CA PHE A 302 5.10 -1.94 26.07
C PHE A 302 6.03 -2.47 24.96
N ALA A 303 6.15 -3.80 24.88
CA ALA A 303 7.05 -4.48 23.95
C ALA A 303 6.39 -5.77 23.48
N THR A 304 6.38 -5.97 22.16
CA THR A 304 5.59 -7.01 21.50
C THR A 304 6.47 -8.16 21.06
N ALA A 305 6.33 -9.31 21.72
CA ALA A 305 6.98 -10.55 21.32
C ALA A 305 6.26 -11.19 20.14
N LEU A 306 7.01 -11.61 19.11
CA LEU A 306 6.50 -12.30 17.93
C LEU A 306 6.77 -13.81 18.02
N HIS A 307 5.96 -14.61 17.33
CA HIS A 307 6.09 -16.08 17.32
C HIS A 307 7.46 -16.58 16.85
N ASP A 308 8.11 -15.87 15.92
CA ASP A 308 9.43 -16.18 15.38
C ASP A 308 10.59 -15.82 16.33
N GLY A 309 10.29 -15.31 17.52
CA GLY A 309 11.29 -14.95 18.54
C GLY A 309 11.82 -13.52 18.42
N ARG A 310 11.37 -12.75 17.42
CA ARG A 310 11.66 -11.32 17.34
C ARG A 310 10.80 -10.52 18.31
N TYR A 311 11.25 -9.29 18.57
CA TYR A 311 10.51 -8.32 19.37
C TYR A 311 10.32 -7.04 18.57
N VAL A 312 9.17 -6.40 18.76
CA VAL A 312 8.87 -5.08 18.25
C VAL A 312 8.64 -4.15 19.43
N ASP A 313 9.40 -3.06 19.46
CA ASP A 313 9.18 -1.99 20.43
C ASP A 313 7.90 -1.22 20.05
N GLY A 314 6.84 -1.39 20.83
CA GLY A 314 5.54 -0.79 20.51
C GLY A 314 4.60 -1.73 19.75
N PHE A 315 3.92 -1.17 18.75
CA PHE A 315 2.93 -1.87 17.93
C PHE A 315 3.59 -2.70 16.83
N SER A 316 3.10 -3.92 16.65
CA SER A 316 3.38 -4.75 15.47
C SER A 316 2.79 -4.14 14.20
N ASP A 317 3.25 -4.64 13.04
CA ASP A 317 2.63 -4.33 11.75
C ASP A 317 1.19 -4.86 11.66
N GLY A 318 0.67 -5.62 12.62
CA GLY A 318 -0.75 -5.96 12.68
C GLY A 318 -1.61 -4.90 13.37
N GLY A 319 -1.01 -3.84 13.93
CA GLY A 319 -1.70 -2.86 14.77
C GLY A 319 -1.99 -3.36 16.19
N TYR A 320 -1.24 -4.34 16.69
CA TYR A 320 -1.37 -4.85 18.06
C TYR A 320 -0.10 -4.62 18.87
N ALA A 321 -0.25 -4.37 20.16
CA ALA A 321 0.88 -4.29 21.09
C ALA A 321 0.66 -5.15 22.34
N VAL A 322 1.72 -5.82 22.79
CA VAL A 322 1.73 -6.49 24.09
C VAL A 322 2.06 -5.46 25.17
N VAL A 323 1.20 -5.39 26.17
CA VAL A 323 1.33 -4.48 27.32
C VAL A 323 1.51 -5.27 28.60
N ARG A 324 2.30 -4.76 29.53
CA ARG A 324 2.53 -5.39 30.84
C ARG A 324 2.06 -4.49 31.96
N ARG A 325 1.28 -5.06 32.88
CA ARG A 325 0.82 -4.43 34.12
C ARG A 325 0.99 -5.41 35.28
N ASN A 326 1.72 -5.02 36.33
CA ASN A 326 1.92 -5.85 37.53
C ASN A 326 2.40 -7.28 37.21
N ASP A 327 3.43 -7.40 36.36
CA ASP A 327 3.99 -8.68 35.90
C ASP A 327 3.03 -9.60 35.14
N ARG A 328 1.89 -9.05 34.69
CA ARG A 328 0.95 -9.73 33.80
C ARG A 328 0.90 -9.02 32.46
N SER A 329 0.87 -9.81 31.40
CA SER A 329 0.82 -9.39 30.01
C SER A 329 -0.61 -9.45 29.47
N GLY A 330 -0.93 -8.50 28.60
CA GLY A 330 -2.18 -8.39 27.84
C GLY A 330 -1.90 -7.83 26.45
N VAL A 331 -2.95 -7.55 25.67
CA VAL A 331 -2.84 -7.04 24.30
C VAL A 331 -3.80 -5.89 24.10
N VAL A 332 -3.27 -4.79 23.55
CA VAL A 332 -4.08 -3.67 23.05
C VAL A 332 -4.02 -3.61 21.52
N ASP A 333 -5.07 -3.10 20.90
CA ASP A 333 -5.08 -2.76 19.48
C ASP A 333 -4.76 -1.29 19.22
N HIS A 334 -4.69 -0.93 17.94
CA HIS A 334 -4.44 0.42 17.44
C HIS A 334 -5.58 1.43 17.74
N THR A 335 -6.73 1.00 18.24
CA THR A 335 -7.77 1.91 18.75
C THR A 335 -7.59 2.20 20.23
N GLY A 336 -6.69 1.46 20.89
CA GLY A 336 -6.44 1.48 22.32
C GLY A 336 -7.32 0.53 23.12
N ALA A 337 -8.10 -0.32 22.46
CA ALA A 337 -8.92 -1.32 23.14
C ALA A 337 -8.05 -2.44 23.70
N LEU A 338 -8.27 -2.80 24.97
CA LEU A 338 -7.61 -3.94 25.62
C LEU A 338 -8.33 -5.24 25.23
N LEU A 339 -7.85 -5.86 24.15
CA LEU A 339 -8.40 -7.11 23.61
C LEU A 339 -8.12 -8.31 24.52
N VAL A 340 -6.89 -8.39 25.04
CA VAL A 340 -6.50 -9.44 25.98
C VAL A 340 -6.21 -8.79 27.33
N PRO A 341 -6.99 -9.11 28.39
CA PRO A 341 -6.74 -8.58 29.73
C PRO A 341 -5.32 -8.90 30.22
N THR A 342 -4.74 -8.02 31.04
CA THR A 342 -3.44 -8.24 31.68
C THR A 342 -3.54 -9.31 32.77
N ALA A 343 -3.70 -10.57 32.36
CA ALA A 343 -3.98 -11.72 33.22
C ALA A 343 -3.01 -12.90 33.00
N TYR A 344 -2.14 -12.82 31.99
CA TYR A 344 -1.22 -13.90 31.60
C TYR A 344 0.20 -13.56 32.02
N THR A 345 1.06 -14.53 32.29
CA THR A 345 2.48 -14.24 32.58
C THR A 345 3.23 -13.84 31.31
N GLY A 346 2.80 -14.32 30.14
CA GLY A 346 3.34 -13.93 28.84
C GLY A 346 2.30 -14.00 27.73
N VAL A 347 2.50 -13.15 26.71
CA VAL A 347 1.74 -13.15 25.46
C VAL A 347 2.70 -13.06 24.28
N VAL A 348 2.43 -13.84 23.23
CA VAL A 348 3.18 -13.85 21.97
C VAL A 348 2.22 -13.65 20.80
N LEU A 349 2.57 -12.74 19.90
CA LEU A 349 1.82 -12.49 18.68
C LEU A 349 2.15 -13.56 17.62
N HIS A 350 1.16 -14.37 17.26
CA HIS A 350 1.22 -15.35 16.17
C HIS A 350 0.45 -14.80 14.95
N PRO A 351 0.75 -15.22 13.70
CA PRO A 351 0.08 -14.71 12.50
C PRO A 351 -1.45 -14.84 12.53
N VAL A 352 -2.00 -15.86 13.20
CA VAL A 352 -3.45 -16.10 13.25
C VAL A 352 -4.10 -15.94 14.64
N ALA A 353 -3.32 -15.74 15.71
CA ALA A 353 -3.82 -15.78 17.09
C ALA A 353 -2.92 -15.02 18.08
N PHE A 354 -3.40 -14.81 19.30
CA PHE A 354 -2.58 -14.43 20.45
C PHE A 354 -2.28 -15.68 21.29
N LEU A 355 -1.00 -16.05 21.41
CA LEU A 355 -0.61 -17.18 22.26
C LEU A 355 -0.37 -16.66 23.67
N VAL A 356 -0.99 -17.30 24.65
CA VAL A 356 -0.98 -16.85 26.04
C VAL A 356 -0.47 -17.94 26.95
N THR A 357 0.19 -17.56 28.06
CA THR A 357 0.71 -18.51 29.05
C THR A 357 0.49 -18.05 30.48
N ASP A 358 0.27 -18.98 31.40
CA ASP A 358 0.32 -18.76 32.85
C ASP A 358 1.70 -19.07 33.46
N GLY A 359 2.68 -19.44 32.63
CA GLY A 359 4.04 -19.84 33.01
C GLY A 359 4.25 -21.35 33.08
N LEU A 360 3.17 -22.13 33.10
CA LEU A 360 3.21 -23.61 33.09
C LEU A 360 2.56 -24.17 31.83
N HIS A 361 1.46 -23.57 31.39
CA HIS A 361 0.67 -23.99 30.26
C HIS A 361 0.53 -22.88 29.23
N TRP A 362 0.17 -23.29 28.03
CA TRP A 362 -0.04 -22.46 26.85
C TRP A 362 -1.46 -22.66 26.32
N GLY A 363 -2.02 -21.59 25.80
CA GLY A 363 -3.32 -21.55 25.12
C GLY A 363 -3.30 -20.50 24.02
N ALA A 364 -4.43 -20.33 23.33
CA ALA A 364 -4.55 -19.36 22.25
C ALA A 364 -5.90 -18.63 22.28
N LEU A 365 -5.86 -17.34 21.98
CA LEU A 365 -7.01 -16.48 21.80
C LEU A 365 -7.08 -15.99 20.34
N ASP A 366 -8.28 -15.71 19.83
CA ASP A 366 -8.46 -15.08 18.52
C ASP A 366 -8.11 -13.58 18.58
N ARG A 367 -8.26 -12.89 17.44
CA ARG A 367 -7.96 -11.45 17.33
C ARG A 367 -8.93 -10.55 18.10
N ASP A 368 -10.07 -11.08 18.53
CA ASP A 368 -11.02 -10.40 19.41
C ASP A 368 -10.77 -10.72 20.89
N GLY A 369 -9.73 -11.52 21.21
CA GLY A 369 -9.39 -11.95 22.56
C GLY A 369 -10.24 -13.11 23.09
N ARG A 370 -11.02 -13.79 22.23
CA ARG A 370 -11.87 -14.92 22.64
C ARG A 370 -11.09 -16.23 22.63
N PRO A 371 -11.39 -17.20 23.51
CA PRO A 371 -10.68 -18.47 23.55
C PRO A 371 -10.76 -19.26 22.23
N LEU A 372 -9.60 -19.62 21.67
CA LEU A 372 -9.46 -20.57 20.57
C LEU A 372 -9.01 -21.94 21.08
N LEU A 373 -7.99 -21.96 21.93
CA LEU A 373 -7.41 -23.16 22.54
C LEU A 373 -7.28 -22.93 24.05
N ASP A 374 -7.72 -23.92 24.81
CA ASP A 374 -7.67 -23.88 26.28
C ASP A 374 -6.22 -23.78 26.79
N LEU A 375 -6.04 -23.12 27.93
CA LEU A 375 -4.74 -22.92 28.58
C LEU A 375 -4.25 -24.19 29.30
N VAL A 376 -4.00 -25.25 28.53
CA VAL A 376 -3.64 -26.57 29.06
C VAL A 376 -2.43 -27.20 28.36
N HIS A 377 -1.92 -26.58 27.30
CA HIS A 377 -0.86 -27.16 26.48
C HIS A 377 0.51 -26.98 27.14
N PRO A 378 1.40 -27.99 27.09
CA PRO A 378 2.66 -27.95 27.85
C PRO A 378 3.72 -27.03 27.23
N SER A 379 3.57 -26.63 25.96
CA SER A 379 4.54 -25.77 25.28
C SER A 379 3.88 -24.96 24.17
N ARG A 380 4.54 -23.85 23.80
CA ARG A 380 4.17 -23.03 22.64
C ARG A 380 4.15 -23.85 21.34
N THR A 381 5.17 -24.67 21.11
CA THR A 381 5.31 -25.49 19.90
C THR A 381 4.22 -26.56 19.76
N ALA A 382 3.56 -26.94 20.87
CA ALA A 382 2.42 -27.85 20.82
C ALA A 382 1.17 -27.20 20.21
N LEU A 383 1.12 -25.87 20.10
CA LEU A 383 -0.01 -25.13 19.55
C LEU A 383 0.03 -25.00 18.02
N ASP A 384 1.23 -24.95 17.41
CA ASP A 384 1.38 -24.63 15.98
C ASP A 384 0.55 -25.57 15.06
N PRO A 385 0.54 -26.91 15.23
CA PRO A 385 -0.27 -27.80 14.40
C PRO A 385 -1.79 -27.62 14.58
N LEU A 386 -2.21 -27.22 15.79
CA LEU A 386 -3.62 -27.03 16.16
C LEU A 386 -4.18 -25.74 15.56
N LEU A 387 -3.33 -24.74 15.38
CA LEU A 387 -3.68 -23.48 14.75
C LEU A 387 -3.75 -23.60 13.23
N ILE A 388 -2.87 -24.41 12.61
CA ILE A 388 -2.88 -24.65 11.15
C ILE A 388 -4.16 -25.38 10.71
N THR A 389 -4.57 -26.44 11.42
CA THR A 389 -5.74 -27.28 11.05
C THR A 389 -7.10 -26.58 11.12
N ARG A 390 -7.16 -25.38 11.71
CA ARG A 390 -8.39 -24.56 11.81
C ARG A 390 -8.46 -23.42 10.79
N VAL A 391 -7.40 -23.14 10.03
CA VAL A 391 -7.44 -22.17 8.93
C VAL A 391 -8.04 -22.78 7.65
N ASP A 392 -8.05 -24.12 7.55
CA ASP A 392 -8.61 -24.88 6.41
C ASP A 392 -10.08 -25.32 6.59
N ARG A 393 -10.83 -24.69 7.51
CA ARG A 393 -12.28 -24.87 7.70
C ARG A 393 -12.97 -23.52 7.78
#